data_AF-A0A348NTK1-F1
#
_entry.id   AF-A0A348NTK1-F1
#
_cell.length_a   1.000
_cell.length_b   1.000
_cell.length_c   1.000
_cell.angle_alpha   90.00
_cell.angle_beta   90.00
_cell.angle_gamma   90.00
#
_symmetry.space_group_name_H-M   'P 1'
#
loop_
_entity.id
_entity.type
_entity.pdbx_description
1 polymer ?
#
loop_
_entity_poly.entity_id
_entity_poly.type
_entity_poly.pdbx_seq_one_letter_code
_entity_poly.pdbx_strand_id
1 'polypeptide(L)'
;PHLPLDTDTLVATAVAERMARELHHDGVDAVVAPAIAYGSSGEHQSFPGTISIGREALALLLLEFGRSACQWAGRLVFVNGHGGNLDALAEAVRQLRDEGRDAAWLACSPDPHDASSAGLPRDAHAGRAETSLIAHLRPRDVRRDRIAPGETAPLSMLLPRLRSDGVRAVSASGVMGDPTGASPGEGKELFDAICRAAVRRLQSGHVTENGSLRG
;
A
#
# COMPACT_ATOMS: atom_id res chain seq x y z
N PRO A 1 17.81 -4.27 -7.27
CA PRO A 1 16.39 -3.88 -7.49
C PRO A 1 16.00 -3.90 -8.97
N HIS A 2 14.90 -4.57 -9.29
CA HIS A 2 14.27 -4.61 -10.62
C HIS A 2 13.08 -3.64 -10.74
N LEU A 3 12.41 -3.35 -9.63
CA LEU A 3 11.28 -2.42 -9.54
C LEU A 3 11.70 -0.95 -9.36
N PRO A 4 10.79 -0.01 -9.65
CA PRO A 4 10.99 1.42 -9.41
C PRO A 4 10.77 1.78 -7.93
N LEU A 5 11.32 2.92 -7.50
CA LEU A 5 11.31 3.37 -6.10
C LEU A 5 9.93 3.84 -5.61
N ASP A 6 9.00 4.11 -6.52
CA ASP A 6 7.65 4.61 -6.25
C ASP A 6 6.58 3.51 -6.39
N THR A 7 6.96 2.23 -6.33
CA THR A 7 6.06 1.06 -6.47
C THR A 7 4.80 1.20 -5.60
N ASP A 8 4.97 1.49 -4.31
CA ASP A 8 3.85 1.60 -3.36
C ASP A 8 2.92 2.77 -3.67
N THR A 9 3.50 3.93 -3.98
CA THR A 9 2.75 5.14 -4.35
C THR A 9 1.98 4.93 -5.64
N LEU A 10 2.61 4.29 -6.64
CA LEU A 10 1.97 3.98 -7.91
C LEU A 10 0.78 3.05 -7.73
N VAL A 11 0.94 1.96 -6.96
CA VAL A 11 -0.15 1.01 -6.72
C VAL A 11 -1.28 1.70 -5.95
N ALA A 12 -0.98 2.44 -4.89
CA ALA A 12 -1.98 3.17 -4.11
C ALA A 12 -2.74 4.20 -4.96
N THR A 13 -2.05 4.93 -5.82
CA THR A 13 -2.66 5.90 -6.75
C THR A 13 -3.62 5.20 -7.70
N ALA A 14 -3.18 4.11 -8.34
CA ALA A 14 -4.01 3.36 -9.28
C ALA A 14 -5.27 2.77 -8.63
N VAL A 15 -5.15 2.27 -7.38
CA VAL A 15 -6.28 1.77 -6.59
C VAL A 15 -7.23 2.93 -6.23
N ALA A 16 -6.72 4.07 -5.77
CA ALA A 16 -7.54 5.23 -5.43
C ALA A 16 -8.31 5.78 -6.65
N GLU A 17 -7.65 5.86 -7.81
CA GLU A 17 -8.29 6.24 -9.07
C GLU A 17 -9.37 5.25 -9.50
N ARG A 18 -9.14 3.95 -9.33
CA ARG A 18 -10.17 2.95 -9.61
C ARG A 18 -11.36 3.12 -8.66
N MET A 19 -11.12 3.27 -7.36
CA MET A 19 -12.18 3.50 -6.38
C MET A 19 -13.01 4.74 -6.73
N ALA A 20 -12.37 5.85 -7.07
CA ALA A 20 -13.06 7.08 -7.46
C ALA A 20 -13.93 6.89 -8.71
N ARG A 21 -13.46 6.13 -9.72
CA ARG A 21 -14.28 5.80 -10.90
C ARG A 21 -15.53 4.99 -10.55
N GLU A 22 -15.41 4.00 -9.68
CA GLU A 22 -16.56 3.19 -9.25
C GLU A 22 -17.56 4.04 -8.42
N LEU A 23 -17.06 4.91 -7.54
CA LEU A 23 -17.90 5.84 -6.78
C LEU A 23 -18.66 6.82 -7.68
N HIS A 24 -18.00 7.38 -8.69
CA HIS A 24 -18.67 8.24 -9.68
C HIS A 24 -19.75 7.49 -10.44
N HIS A 25 -19.53 6.22 -10.77
CA HIS A 25 -20.54 5.38 -11.39
C HIS A 25 -21.77 5.19 -10.49
N ASP A 26 -21.57 5.15 -9.16
CA ASP A 26 -22.62 5.08 -8.14
C ASP A 26 -23.22 6.47 -7.79
N GLY A 27 -22.80 7.54 -8.49
CA GLY A 27 -23.30 8.90 -8.27
C GLY A 27 -22.69 9.65 -7.08
N VAL A 28 -21.58 9.15 -6.53
CA VAL A 28 -20.83 9.79 -5.44
C VAL A 28 -19.72 10.66 -6.03
N ASP A 29 -19.66 11.94 -5.66
CA ASP A 29 -18.57 12.85 -6.02
C ASP A 29 -17.31 12.49 -5.22
N ALA A 30 -16.25 12.05 -5.92
CA ALA A 30 -15.03 11.56 -5.30
C ALA A 30 -13.79 12.04 -6.05
N VAL A 31 -12.93 12.78 -5.36
CA VAL A 31 -11.66 13.26 -5.93
C VAL A 31 -10.47 12.50 -5.37
N VAL A 32 -9.46 12.28 -6.21
CA VAL A 32 -8.16 11.74 -5.78
C VAL A 32 -7.18 12.90 -5.64
N ALA A 33 -6.71 13.13 -4.42
CA ALA A 33 -5.69 14.14 -4.16
C ALA A 33 -4.31 13.70 -4.70
N PRO A 34 -3.38 14.64 -4.95
CA PRO A 34 -1.99 14.31 -5.24
C PRO A 34 -1.40 13.38 -4.18
N ALA A 35 -0.68 12.35 -4.60
CA ALA A 35 -0.17 11.33 -3.69
C ALA A 35 0.91 11.87 -2.73
N ILE A 36 0.86 11.41 -1.49
CA ILE A 36 1.94 11.58 -0.51
C ILE A 36 2.99 10.51 -0.81
N ALA A 37 4.06 10.88 -1.51
CA ALA A 37 5.05 9.95 -2.05
C ALA A 37 6.15 9.54 -1.05
N TYR A 38 6.29 10.26 0.07
CA TYR A 38 7.27 9.95 1.12
C TYR A 38 6.57 9.42 2.37
N GLY A 39 7.07 8.31 2.90
CA GLY A 39 6.50 7.63 4.05
C GLY A 39 7.51 7.26 5.12
N SER A 40 7.09 6.35 5.99
CA SER A 40 7.93 5.72 7.01
C SER A 40 8.48 4.41 6.45
N SER A 41 9.64 4.50 5.79
CA SER A 41 10.33 3.38 5.14
C SER A 41 11.73 3.17 5.76
N GLY A 42 11.82 3.32 7.09
CA GLY A 42 13.07 3.24 7.85
C GLY A 42 13.81 1.91 7.66
N GLU A 43 13.04 0.83 7.58
CA GLU A 43 13.50 -0.53 7.33
C GLU A 43 14.24 -0.69 6.00
N HIS A 44 14.03 0.20 5.03
CA HIS A 44 14.70 0.21 3.72
C HIS A 44 15.87 1.20 3.62
N GLN A 45 16.22 1.94 4.69
CA GLN A 45 17.21 3.05 4.63
C GLN A 45 18.62 2.62 4.19
N SER A 46 18.97 1.34 4.39
CA SER A 46 20.26 0.79 3.96
C SER A 46 20.39 0.57 2.44
N PHE A 47 19.34 0.88 1.67
CA PHE A 47 19.33 0.77 0.20
C PHE A 47 19.37 2.17 -0.45
N PRO A 48 20.29 2.42 -1.40
CA PRO A 48 20.33 3.68 -2.13
C PRO A 48 19.01 3.98 -2.87
N GLY A 49 18.51 5.21 -2.69
CA GLY A 49 17.25 5.67 -3.27
C GLY A 49 16.10 5.77 -2.25
N THR A 50 16.19 5.05 -1.12
CA THR A 50 15.20 5.18 -0.04
C THR A 50 15.31 6.55 0.62
N ILE A 51 14.18 7.26 0.70
CA ILE A 51 14.02 8.45 1.53
C ILE A 51 12.85 8.18 2.46
N SER A 52 13.13 8.12 3.77
CA SER A 52 12.13 7.91 4.81
C SER A 52 12.05 9.14 5.69
N ILE A 53 10.85 9.67 5.89
CA ILE A 53 10.59 10.82 6.76
C ILE A 53 10.39 10.40 8.23
N GLY A 54 10.26 9.08 8.48
CA GLY A 54 9.99 8.54 9.81
C GLY A 54 8.51 8.57 10.20
N ARG A 55 8.18 7.77 11.22
CA ARG A 55 6.80 7.55 11.69
C ARG A 55 6.18 8.84 12.23
N GLU A 56 6.90 9.57 13.07
CA GLU A 56 6.42 10.77 13.76
C GLU A 56 6.12 11.89 12.75
N ALA A 57 7.03 12.12 11.80
CA ALA A 57 6.83 13.14 10.77
C ALA A 57 5.68 12.77 9.83
N LEU A 58 5.55 11.49 9.46
CA LEU A 58 4.44 11.02 8.64
C LEU A 58 3.09 11.18 9.36
N ALA A 59 3.01 10.83 10.65
CA ALA A 59 1.78 10.97 11.43
C ALA A 59 1.34 12.45 11.50
N LEU A 60 2.27 13.37 11.75
CA LEU A 60 1.98 14.80 11.75
C LEU A 60 1.54 15.30 10.35
N LEU A 61 2.22 14.87 9.29
CA LEU A 61 1.85 15.22 7.92
C LEU A 61 0.43 14.76 7.60
N LEU A 62 0.09 13.51 7.88
CA LEU A 62 -1.24 12.94 7.62
C LEU A 62 -2.33 13.63 8.44
N LEU A 63 -2.02 13.98 9.70
CA LEU A 63 -2.94 14.72 10.57
C LEU A 63 -3.23 16.11 10.02
N GLU A 64 -2.20 16.90 9.70
CA GLU A 64 -2.40 18.25 9.17
C GLU A 64 -3.05 18.24 7.77
N PHE A 65 -2.66 17.26 6.93
CA PHE A 65 -3.31 17.02 5.65
C PHE A 65 -4.81 16.75 5.85
N GLY A 66 -5.16 15.85 6.77
CA GLY A 66 -6.55 15.49 7.03
C GLY A 66 -7.35 16.65 7.63
N ARG A 67 -6.77 17.42 8.55
CA ARG A 67 -7.40 18.63 9.10
C ARG A 67 -7.75 19.63 8.01
N SER A 68 -6.85 19.81 7.04
CA SER A 68 -7.08 20.70 5.90
C SER A 68 -8.09 20.14 4.90
N ALA A 69 -7.98 18.86 4.53
CA ALA A 69 -8.85 18.23 3.54
C ALA A 69 -10.30 18.14 4.02
N CYS A 70 -10.51 17.78 5.30
CA CYS A 70 -11.85 17.69 5.90
C CYS A 70 -12.55 19.06 6.09
N GLN A 71 -11.93 20.18 5.71
CA GLN A 71 -12.63 21.49 5.66
C GLN A 71 -13.63 21.58 4.51
N TRP A 72 -13.43 20.78 3.46
CA TRP A 72 -14.24 20.81 2.24
C TRP A 72 -14.66 19.42 1.76
N ALA A 73 -13.90 18.37 2.11
CA ALA A 73 -14.31 16.99 1.87
C ALA A 73 -15.16 16.47 3.04
N GLY A 74 -16.36 15.94 2.75
CA GLY A 74 -17.23 15.34 3.77
C GLY A 74 -16.67 14.03 4.36
N ARG A 75 -15.78 13.35 3.63
CA ARG A 75 -15.12 12.11 4.07
C ARG A 75 -13.71 12.03 3.46
N LEU A 76 -12.74 11.59 4.26
CA LEU A 76 -11.36 11.39 3.85
C LEU A 76 -10.96 9.91 3.99
N VAL A 77 -10.36 9.34 2.95
CA VAL A 77 -9.84 7.96 2.99
C VAL A 77 -8.40 7.95 2.49
N PHE A 78 -7.46 7.59 3.36
CA PHE A 78 -6.08 7.35 2.96
C PHE A 78 -5.95 5.94 2.36
N VAL A 79 -5.49 5.85 1.11
CA VAL A 79 -5.19 4.58 0.42
C VAL A 79 -3.69 4.31 0.51
N ASN A 80 -3.31 3.22 1.17
CA ASN A 80 -1.91 2.96 1.54
C ASN A 80 -1.34 1.72 0.83
N GLY A 81 -0.19 1.89 0.18
CA GLY A 81 0.56 0.82 -0.46
C GLY A 81 1.68 0.21 0.40
N HIS A 82 2.16 0.93 1.43
CA HIS A 82 3.38 0.56 2.16
C HIS A 82 3.12 0.11 3.61
N GLY A 83 3.69 -1.03 4.00
CA GLY A 83 3.53 -1.59 5.34
C GLY A 83 4.10 -0.71 6.47
N GLY A 84 5.18 0.01 6.22
CA GLY A 84 5.82 0.87 7.23
C GLY A 84 5.01 2.11 7.63
N ASN A 85 3.96 2.46 6.87
CA ASN A 85 3.10 3.60 7.15
C ASN A 85 1.96 3.30 8.13
N LEU A 86 1.70 2.03 8.45
CA LEU A 86 0.47 1.61 9.14
C LEU A 86 0.29 2.24 10.52
N ASP A 87 1.35 2.34 11.32
CA ASP A 87 1.27 2.92 12.66
C ASP A 87 1.05 4.45 12.61
N ALA A 88 1.65 5.14 11.64
CA ALA A 88 1.44 6.57 11.44
C ALA A 88 0.01 6.89 10.95
N LEU A 89 -0.53 6.05 10.05
CA LEU A 89 -1.91 6.12 9.60
C LEU A 89 -2.90 5.91 10.75
N ALA A 90 -2.67 4.87 11.56
CA ALA A 90 -3.52 4.59 12.72
C ALA A 90 -3.52 5.75 13.72
N GLU A 91 -2.36 6.33 14.00
CA GLU A 91 -2.23 7.48 14.90
C GLU A 91 -2.96 8.72 14.35
N ALA A 92 -2.66 9.11 13.11
CA ALA A 92 -3.25 10.30 12.50
C ALA A 92 -4.76 10.18 12.33
N VAL A 93 -5.25 9.04 11.83
CA VAL A 93 -6.69 8.84 11.59
C VAL A 93 -7.46 8.75 12.91
N ARG A 94 -6.92 8.09 13.94
CA ARG A 94 -7.55 8.12 15.28
C ARG A 94 -7.70 9.55 15.78
N GLN A 95 -6.65 10.36 15.68
CA GLN A 95 -6.69 11.77 16.10
C GLN A 95 -7.70 12.60 15.29
N LEU A 96 -7.77 12.43 13.97
CA LEU A 96 -8.77 13.11 13.12
C LEU A 96 -10.21 12.73 13.53
N ARG A 97 -10.44 11.46 13.87
CA ARG A 97 -11.75 10.97 14.31
C ARG A 97 -12.11 11.48 15.70
N ASP A 98 -11.15 11.55 16.62
CA ASP A 98 -11.31 12.15 17.95
C ASP A 98 -11.66 13.65 17.83
N GLU A 99 -11.24 14.31 16.75
CA GLU A 99 -11.61 15.69 16.38
C GLU A 99 -12.99 15.79 15.68
N GLY A 100 -13.74 14.69 15.58
CA GLY A 100 -15.07 14.66 14.97
C GLY A 100 -15.08 14.63 13.43
N ARG A 101 -13.96 14.31 12.79
CA ARG A 101 -13.86 14.24 11.32
C ARG A 101 -14.15 12.82 10.81
N ASP A 102 -14.84 12.69 9.68
CA ASP A 102 -14.99 11.40 8.99
C ASP A 102 -13.71 11.09 8.18
N ALA A 103 -12.77 10.43 8.86
CA ALA A 103 -11.53 9.96 8.29
C ALA A 103 -11.37 8.44 8.49
N ALA A 104 -10.79 7.79 7.49
CA ALA A 104 -10.41 6.39 7.54
C ALA A 104 -9.17 6.12 6.68
N TRP A 105 -8.62 4.90 6.75
CA TRP A 105 -7.58 4.43 5.84
C TRP A 105 -7.81 2.98 5.41
N LEU A 106 -7.23 2.56 4.29
CA LEU A 106 -7.20 1.16 3.87
C LEU A 106 -5.84 0.80 3.25
N ALA A 107 -5.46 -0.47 3.37
CA ALA A 107 -4.29 -1.02 2.70
C ALA A 107 -4.65 -1.55 1.31
N CYS A 108 -3.73 -1.41 0.35
CA CYS A 108 -3.81 -1.99 -0.99
C CYS A 108 -3.54 -3.50 -0.93
N SER A 109 -4.49 -4.24 -0.40
CA SER A 109 -4.41 -5.68 -0.25
C SER A 109 -5.69 -6.34 -0.75
N PRO A 110 -5.60 -7.50 -1.43
CA PRO A 110 -6.79 -8.27 -1.72
C PRO A 110 -7.43 -8.73 -0.41
N ASP A 111 -8.71 -9.04 -0.48
CA ASP A 111 -9.43 -9.67 0.62
C ASP A 111 -8.99 -11.14 0.76
N PRO A 112 -8.44 -11.55 1.91
CA PRO A 112 -7.94 -12.92 2.08
C PRO A 112 -9.06 -13.97 2.07
N HIS A 113 -10.32 -13.57 2.28
CA HIS A 113 -11.48 -14.47 2.28
C HIS A 113 -12.19 -14.50 0.93
N ASP A 114 -11.80 -13.67 -0.02
CA ASP A 114 -12.35 -13.68 -1.38
C ASP A 114 -11.76 -14.84 -2.17
N ALA A 115 -12.61 -15.76 -2.61
CA ALA A 115 -12.20 -16.93 -3.41
C ALA A 115 -11.51 -16.52 -4.73
N SER A 116 -11.82 -15.34 -5.28
CA SER A 116 -11.11 -14.80 -6.46
C SER A 116 -9.68 -14.36 -6.16
N SER A 117 -9.29 -14.29 -4.88
CA SER A 117 -7.91 -14.07 -4.46
C SER A 117 -7.14 -15.37 -4.20
N ALA A 118 -7.81 -16.52 -4.25
CA ALA A 118 -7.16 -17.81 -4.03
C ALA A 118 -6.14 -18.08 -5.14
N GLY A 119 -4.92 -18.44 -4.75
CA GLY A 119 -3.82 -18.73 -5.70
C GLY A 119 -3.06 -17.49 -6.20
N LEU A 120 -3.53 -16.27 -5.90
CA LEU A 120 -2.75 -15.07 -6.21
C LEU A 120 -1.47 -15.01 -5.35
N PRO A 121 -0.34 -14.52 -5.91
CA PRO A 121 0.90 -14.43 -5.17
C PRO A 121 0.76 -13.53 -3.94
N ARG A 122 1.36 -13.97 -2.83
CA ARG A 122 1.50 -13.21 -1.60
C ARG A 122 2.94 -13.32 -1.15
N ASP A 123 3.66 -12.22 -1.24
CA ASP A 123 5.03 -12.09 -0.73
C ASP A 123 5.16 -10.77 0.02
N ALA A 124 6.31 -10.58 0.68
CA ALA A 124 6.47 -9.50 1.63
C ALA A 124 6.88 -8.19 0.95
N HIS A 125 7.83 -8.24 -0.01
CA HIS A 125 8.31 -7.04 -0.70
C HIS A 125 9.06 -7.38 -1.99
N ALA A 126 8.77 -6.65 -3.06
CA ALA A 126 9.36 -6.76 -4.39
C ALA A 126 9.35 -8.18 -4.99
N GLY A 127 8.51 -9.09 -4.48
CA GLY A 127 8.39 -10.44 -4.99
C GLY A 127 7.47 -10.52 -6.21
N ARG A 128 6.88 -11.69 -6.44
CA ARG A 128 5.97 -11.95 -7.56
C ARG A 128 4.76 -11.01 -7.56
N ALA A 129 4.20 -10.70 -6.40
CA ALA A 129 2.99 -9.88 -6.28
C ALA A 129 3.22 -8.45 -6.80
N GLU A 130 4.13 -7.70 -6.19
CA GLU A 130 4.48 -6.34 -6.61
C GLU A 130 5.04 -6.30 -8.03
N THR A 131 5.88 -7.28 -8.40
CA THR A 131 6.43 -7.34 -9.76
C THR A 131 5.35 -7.53 -10.81
N SER A 132 4.36 -8.37 -10.52
CA SER A 132 3.22 -8.57 -11.43
C SER A 132 2.37 -7.30 -11.53
N LEU A 133 2.09 -6.64 -10.39
CA LEU A 133 1.37 -5.36 -10.37
C LEU A 133 2.06 -4.30 -11.23
N ILE A 134 3.38 -4.10 -11.07
CA ILE A 134 4.11 -3.12 -11.88
C ILE A 134 4.22 -3.57 -13.35
N ALA A 135 4.35 -4.87 -13.61
CA ALA A 135 4.31 -5.40 -14.97
C ALA A 135 2.96 -5.14 -15.67
N HIS A 136 1.86 -5.05 -14.92
CA HIS A 136 0.55 -4.66 -15.43
C HIS A 136 0.40 -3.14 -15.58
N LEU A 137 0.71 -2.38 -14.53
CA LEU A 137 0.42 -0.94 -14.46
C LEU A 137 1.44 -0.09 -15.21
N ARG A 138 2.73 -0.45 -15.15
CA ARG A 138 3.84 0.31 -15.74
C ARG A 138 4.93 -0.62 -16.26
N PRO A 139 4.64 -1.43 -17.31
CA PRO A 139 5.52 -2.54 -17.75
C PRO A 139 6.94 -2.13 -18.13
N ARG A 140 7.15 -0.87 -18.56
CA ARG A 140 8.46 -0.35 -18.95
C ARG A 140 9.41 -0.13 -17.76
N ASP A 141 8.87 -0.10 -16.55
CA ASP A 141 9.63 0.20 -15.34
C ASP A 141 10.18 -1.05 -14.66
N VAL A 142 9.75 -2.24 -15.12
CA VAL A 142 10.32 -3.51 -14.66
C VAL A 142 11.61 -3.78 -15.42
N ARG A 143 12.75 -3.68 -14.72
CA ARG A 143 14.07 -4.07 -15.25
C ARG A 143 14.19 -5.59 -15.27
N ARG A 144 13.66 -6.21 -16.33
CA ARG A 144 13.55 -7.68 -16.47
C ARG A 144 14.89 -8.41 -16.34
N ASP A 145 15.96 -7.79 -16.81
CA ASP A 145 17.35 -8.27 -16.72
C ASP A 145 17.89 -8.34 -15.28
N ARG A 146 17.19 -7.73 -14.32
CA ARG A 146 17.57 -7.68 -12.90
C ARG A 146 16.65 -8.49 -11.98
N ILE A 147 15.69 -9.22 -12.54
CA ILE A 147 14.80 -10.10 -11.78
C ILE A 147 15.64 -11.27 -11.26
N ALA A 148 15.66 -11.43 -9.94
CA ALA A 148 16.29 -12.56 -9.27
C ALA A 148 15.52 -12.87 -7.97
N PRO A 149 15.49 -14.14 -7.53
CA PRO A 149 14.94 -14.49 -6.22
C PRO A 149 15.59 -13.71 -5.09
N GLY A 150 14.79 -13.32 -4.11
CA GLY A 150 15.22 -12.71 -2.86
C GLY A 150 15.18 -13.68 -1.69
N GLU A 151 14.89 -13.16 -0.50
CA GLU A 151 14.63 -13.98 0.69
C GLU A 151 13.18 -14.52 0.65
N THR A 152 13.01 -15.85 0.77
CA THR A 152 11.71 -16.53 0.62
C THR A 152 11.21 -17.17 1.92
N ALA A 153 11.95 -17.05 3.02
CA ALA A 153 11.48 -17.51 4.32
C ALA A 153 10.15 -16.83 4.71
N PRO A 154 9.28 -17.53 5.46
CA PRO A 154 8.02 -16.94 5.92
C PRO A 154 8.23 -15.61 6.64
N LEU A 155 7.42 -14.60 6.31
CA LEU A 155 7.55 -13.25 6.88
C LEU A 155 7.56 -13.28 8.42
N SER A 156 6.79 -14.17 9.05
CA SER A 156 6.78 -14.36 10.52
C SER A 156 8.15 -14.67 11.12
N MET A 157 9.01 -15.38 10.38
CA MET A 157 10.39 -15.68 10.80
C MET A 157 11.34 -14.50 10.57
N LEU A 158 11.03 -13.64 9.59
CA LEU A 158 11.85 -12.48 9.23
C LEU A 158 11.52 -11.23 10.08
N LEU A 159 10.27 -11.10 10.52
CA LEU A 159 9.74 -9.93 11.24
C LEU A 159 10.61 -9.45 12.40
N PRO A 160 11.16 -10.32 13.29
CA PRO A 160 12.01 -9.86 14.38
C PRO A 160 13.25 -9.10 13.88
N ARG A 161 13.95 -9.67 12.90
CA ARG A 161 15.16 -9.08 12.32
C ARG A 161 14.86 -7.88 11.42
N LEU A 162 13.73 -7.91 10.71
CA LEU A 162 13.24 -6.77 9.93
C LEU A 162 13.02 -5.54 10.81
N ARG A 163 12.42 -5.74 11.99
CA ARG A 163 12.14 -4.66 12.94
C ARG A 163 13.39 -4.15 13.64
N SER A 164 14.34 -5.03 13.96
CA SER A 164 15.56 -4.62 14.70
C SER A 164 16.68 -4.11 13.78
N ASP A 165 16.88 -4.76 12.63
CA ASP A 165 18.10 -4.61 11.82
C ASP A 165 17.79 -4.11 10.39
N GLY A 166 16.51 -3.97 10.03
CA GLY A 166 16.06 -3.56 8.71
C GLY A 166 16.15 -4.64 7.63
N VAL A 167 15.70 -4.28 6.43
CA VAL A 167 15.57 -5.20 5.29
C VAL A 167 16.91 -5.75 4.82
N ARG A 168 18.00 -4.96 4.91
CA ARG A 168 19.32 -5.40 4.44
C ARG A 168 19.90 -6.56 5.26
N ALA A 169 19.47 -6.73 6.50
CA ALA A 169 19.89 -7.84 7.35
C ALA A 169 19.23 -9.16 6.93
N VAL A 170 18.04 -9.12 6.34
CA VAL A 170 17.30 -10.31 5.89
C VAL A 170 17.41 -10.55 4.39
N SER A 171 17.61 -9.51 3.59
CA SER A 171 17.74 -9.62 2.13
C SER A 171 18.83 -8.69 1.62
N ALA A 172 19.87 -9.26 1.01
CA ALA A 172 20.95 -8.47 0.43
C ALA A 172 20.50 -7.62 -0.78
N SER A 173 19.49 -8.09 -1.52
CA SER A 173 18.96 -7.43 -2.72
C SER A 173 17.83 -6.44 -2.41
N GLY A 174 17.25 -6.53 -1.21
CA GLY A 174 16.03 -5.85 -0.81
C GLY A 174 14.76 -6.66 -1.11
N VAL A 175 14.83 -7.66 -2.00
CA VAL A 175 13.69 -8.49 -2.39
C VAL A 175 13.38 -9.52 -1.31
N MET A 176 12.12 -9.61 -0.89
CA MET A 176 11.57 -10.60 0.05
C MET A 176 10.44 -11.38 -0.62
N GLY A 177 10.84 -12.30 -1.49
CA GLY A 177 9.99 -13.14 -2.33
C GLY A 177 10.73 -13.63 -3.57
N ASP A 178 10.03 -14.33 -4.46
CA ASP A 178 10.57 -14.77 -5.75
C ASP A 178 9.80 -14.11 -6.91
N PRO A 179 10.38 -13.10 -7.58
CA PRO A 179 9.72 -12.39 -8.68
C PRO A 179 9.81 -13.12 -10.04
N THR A 180 10.49 -14.27 -10.13
CA THR A 180 10.78 -14.93 -11.43
C THR A 180 9.53 -15.40 -12.19
N GLY A 181 8.46 -15.72 -11.47
CA GLY A 181 7.17 -16.10 -12.04
C GLY A 181 6.23 -14.94 -12.35
N ALA A 182 6.65 -13.68 -12.18
CA ALA A 182 5.76 -12.52 -12.31
C ALA A 182 5.27 -12.31 -13.75
N SER A 183 4.00 -11.95 -13.90
CA SER A 183 3.40 -11.70 -15.21
C SER A 183 2.40 -10.53 -15.20
N PRO A 184 2.22 -9.81 -16.32
CA PRO A 184 1.19 -8.77 -16.43
C PRO A 184 -0.23 -9.31 -16.24
N GLY A 185 -0.48 -10.57 -16.61
CA GLY A 185 -1.78 -11.23 -16.44
C GLY A 185 -2.14 -11.39 -14.96
N GLU A 186 -1.24 -11.96 -14.18
CA GLU A 186 -1.38 -12.05 -12.72
C GLU A 186 -1.47 -10.67 -12.07
N GLY A 187 -0.72 -9.70 -12.59
CA GLY A 187 -0.78 -8.31 -12.15
C GLY A 187 -2.16 -7.69 -12.31
N LYS A 188 -2.80 -7.95 -13.44
CA LYS A 188 -4.17 -7.50 -13.70
C LYS A 188 -5.16 -8.14 -12.73
N GLU A 189 -5.09 -9.46 -12.57
CA GLU A 189 -5.98 -10.19 -11.66
C GLU A 189 -5.84 -9.72 -10.21
N LEU A 190 -4.61 -9.54 -9.75
CA LEU A 190 -4.30 -9.02 -8.43
C LEU A 190 -4.77 -7.58 -8.25
N PHE A 191 -4.52 -6.71 -9.23
CA PHE A 191 -4.99 -5.32 -9.18
C PHE A 191 -6.53 -5.25 -9.11
N ASP A 192 -7.23 -6.02 -9.95
CA ASP A 192 -8.69 -6.09 -9.93
C ASP A 192 -9.21 -6.62 -8.58
N ALA A 193 -8.55 -7.62 -7.98
CA ALA A 193 -8.90 -8.13 -6.66
C ALA A 193 -8.70 -7.10 -5.54
N ILE A 194 -7.58 -6.36 -5.55
CA ILE A 194 -7.33 -5.26 -4.60
C ILE A 194 -8.40 -4.19 -4.73
N CYS A 195 -8.73 -3.78 -5.95
CA CYS A 195 -9.74 -2.75 -6.19
C CYS A 195 -11.14 -3.17 -5.71
N ARG A 196 -11.55 -4.41 -6.01
CA ARG A 196 -12.82 -4.95 -5.49
C ARG A 196 -12.85 -4.94 -3.96
N ALA A 197 -11.77 -5.39 -3.32
CA ALA A 197 -11.68 -5.38 -1.86
C ALA A 197 -11.74 -3.95 -1.29
N ALA A 198 -11.04 -2.99 -1.91
CA ALA A 198 -11.03 -1.60 -1.48
C ALA A 198 -12.42 -0.94 -1.58
N VAL A 199 -13.14 -1.17 -2.68
CA VAL A 199 -14.52 -0.68 -2.85
C VAL A 199 -15.47 -1.30 -1.82
N ARG A 200 -15.39 -2.62 -1.61
CA ARG A 200 -16.20 -3.30 -0.57
C ARG A 200 -15.95 -2.74 0.83
N ARG A 201 -14.68 -2.57 1.20
CA ARG A 201 -14.26 -1.97 2.48
C ARG A 201 -14.79 -0.54 2.65
N LEU A 202 -14.82 0.23 1.56
CA LEU A 202 -15.36 1.59 1.60
C LEU A 202 -16.88 1.60 1.78
N GLN A 203 -17.59 0.75 1.03
CA GLN A 203 -19.05 0.63 1.05
C GLN A 203 -19.59 0.03 2.35
N SER A 204 -18.84 -0.87 3.02
CA SER A 204 -19.24 -1.41 4.33
C SER A 204 -19.35 -0.31 5.40
N GLY A 205 -18.56 0.77 5.25
CA GLY A 205 -18.47 1.86 6.22
C GLY A 205 -17.87 1.46 7.58
N HIS A 206 -17.46 0.20 7.77
CA HIS A 206 -16.95 -0.28 9.04
C HIS A 206 -15.50 0.18 9.27
N VAL A 207 -15.36 1.21 10.10
CA VAL A 207 -14.07 1.75 10.53
C VAL A 207 -13.70 1.13 11.89
N THR A 208 -12.54 0.48 11.95
CA THR A 208 -12.01 -0.11 13.20
C THR A 208 -11.46 0.95 14.14
N GLU A 209 -11.13 0.57 15.38
CA GLU A 209 -10.55 1.49 16.39
C GLU A 209 -9.28 2.20 15.92
N ASN A 210 -8.45 1.52 15.12
CA ASN A 210 -7.24 2.10 14.52
C ASN A 210 -7.52 2.88 13.21
N GLY A 211 -8.78 3.16 12.87
CA GLY A 211 -9.15 3.94 11.70
C GLY A 211 -9.17 3.19 10.36
N SER A 212 -8.92 1.88 10.35
CA SER A 212 -8.87 1.08 9.11
C SER A 212 -10.28 0.70 8.62
N LEU A 213 -10.53 0.75 7.32
CA LEU A 213 -11.73 0.20 6.70
C LEU A 213 -11.60 -1.31 6.54
N ARG A 214 -12.62 -2.05 7.00
CA ARG A 214 -12.72 -3.51 6.85
C ARG A 214 -14.02 -3.87 6.12
N GLY A 215 -13.92 -4.90 5.29
CA GLY A 215 -15.01 -5.44 4.49
C GLY A 215 -15.44 -6.79 5.03
#